data_AF-A0A661LV87-F1
#
_entry.id   AF-A0A661LV87-F1
#
_cell.length_a   1.000
_cell.length_b   1.000
_cell.length_c   1.000
_cell.angle_alpha   90.00
_cell.angle_beta   90.00
_cell.angle_gamma   90.00
#
_symmetry.space_group_name_H-M   'P 1'
#
loop_
_entity.id
_entity.type
_entity.pdbx_description
1 polymer ?
#
loop_
_entity_poly.entity_id
_entity_poly.type
_entity_poly.pdbx_seq_one_letter_code
_entity_poly.pdbx_strand_id
1 'polypeptide(L)'
;MLINVETHTIVDANPAATKMIGAPKEEIIGHVCHKYICPAEKGKCPITNLGQEIDNSEKILLTATGEEVPILKTVTPILLGGQAHLLDSFIDITEKKKLEAQLQQAQKMEAIGTLAGGIAHDFNNMLQAISGYTQILLMGKEASDPDYEKLEAIEKSAQRASDLTKRLLIFSRKVESKLRPVGLNQEIEQVSKMLERTIPKMINVELY
;
A
#
# COMPACT_ATOMS: atom_id res chain seq x y z
N MET A 1 2.26 22.17 23.63
CA MET A 1 2.73 23.51 23.23
C MET A 1 1.69 24.53 23.67
N LEU A 2 2.09 25.74 24.03
CA LEU A 2 1.18 26.77 24.52
C LEU A 2 1.20 27.96 23.57
N ILE A 3 0.02 28.44 23.19
CA ILE A 3 -0.15 29.51 22.18
C ILE A 3 -1.04 30.60 22.77
N ASN A 4 -0.69 31.87 22.57
CA ASN A 4 -1.54 32.98 22.94
C ASN A 4 -2.79 33.05 22.03
N VAL A 5 -3.98 33.17 22.60
CA VAL A 5 -5.25 33.17 21.84
C VAL A 5 -5.41 34.38 20.93
N GLU A 6 -4.92 35.55 21.35
CA GLU A 6 -5.09 36.81 20.62
C GLU A 6 -4.09 36.95 19.48
N THR A 7 -2.83 36.58 19.70
CA THR A 7 -1.75 36.78 18.73
C THR A 7 -1.40 35.52 17.92
N HIS A 8 -1.93 34.36 18.32
CA HIS A 8 -1.55 33.03 17.82
C HIS A 8 -0.04 32.75 17.91
N THR A 9 0.66 33.45 18.80
CA THR A 9 2.10 33.30 19.03
C THR A 9 2.38 32.16 19.99
N ILE A 10 3.39 31.35 19.69
CA ILE A 10 3.85 30.28 20.57
C ILE A 10 4.55 30.91 21.78
N VAL A 11 4.04 30.64 22.98
CA VAL A 11 4.61 31.16 24.24
C VAL A 11 5.41 30.10 24.98
N ASP A 12 5.12 28.81 24.76
CA ASP A 12 5.87 27.73 25.38
C ASP A 12 5.84 26.43 24.55
N ALA A 13 6.91 25.65 24.64
CA ALA A 13 7.05 24.35 24.00
C ALA A 13 7.78 23.37 24.93
N ASN A 14 7.29 22.14 24.99
CA ASN A 14 7.93 21.07 25.74
C ASN A 14 9.00 20.36 24.88
N PRO A 15 9.88 19.53 25.46
CA PRO A 15 10.94 18.86 24.72
C PRO A 15 10.45 17.94 23.59
N ALA A 16 9.25 17.36 23.72
CA ALA A 16 8.68 16.53 22.67
C ALA A 16 8.32 17.36 21.42
N ALA A 17 7.71 18.53 21.62
CA ALA A 17 7.41 19.47 20.54
C ALA A 17 8.68 19.99 19.85
N THR A 18 9.71 20.37 20.61
CA THR A 18 10.97 20.86 20.04
C THR A 18 11.67 19.78 19.22
N LYS A 19 11.71 18.55 19.73
CA LYS A 19 12.29 17.39 19.01
C LYS A 19 11.57 17.12 17.69
N MET A 20 10.23 17.17 17.68
CA MET A 20 9.44 16.91 16.47
C MET A 20 9.55 18.04 15.44
N ILE A 21 9.57 19.30 15.90
CA ILE A 21 9.78 20.46 15.03
C ILE A 21 11.22 20.50 14.48
N GLY A 22 12.19 19.96 15.23
CA GLY A 22 13.60 19.99 14.85
C GLY A 22 14.28 21.34 15.06
N ALA A 23 13.75 22.17 15.97
CA ALA A 23 14.34 23.46 16.35
C ALA A 23 14.41 23.60 17.88
N PRO A 24 15.39 24.35 18.42
CA PRO A 24 15.44 24.65 19.84
C PRO A 24 14.23 25.50 20.27
N LYS A 25 13.87 25.40 21.56
CA LYS A 25 12.69 26.06 22.13
C LYS A 25 12.70 27.57 21.88
N GLU A 26 13.87 28.17 22.00
CA GLU A 26 14.12 29.61 21.86
C GLU A 26 13.85 30.11 20.44
N GLU A 27 14.04 29.26 19.43
CA GLU A 27 13.71 29.56 18.04
C GLU A 27 12.22 29.35 17.73
N ILE A 28 11.53 28.51 18.48
CA ILE A 28 10.10 28.21 18.30
C ILE A 28 9.24 29.28 18.95
N ILE A 29 9.58 29.71 20.17
CA ILE A 29 8.85 30.75 20.91
C ILE A 29 8.89 32.07 20.14
N GLY A 30 7.79 32.82 20.20
CA GLY A 30 7.66 34.11 19.52
C GLY A 30 7.19 34.02 18.06
N HIS A 31 7.19 32.83 17.46
CA HIS A 31 6.63 32.62 16.13
C HIS A 31 5.12 32.36 16.18
N VAL A 32 4.42 32.70 15.10
CA VAL A 32 3.01 32.33 14.92
C VAL A 32 2.91 30.82 14.71
N CYS A 33 1.95 30.17 15.38
CA CYS A 33 1.77 28.70 15.36
C CYS A 33 1.61 28.11 13.95
N HIS A 34 1.14 28.91 13.00
CA HIS A 34 0.98 28.56 11.59
C HIS A 34 2.29 28.21 10.87
N LYS A 35 3.42 28.70 11.39
CA LYS A 35 4.75 28.38 10.86
C LYS A 35 5.07 26.88 10.97
N TYR A 36 4.53 26.20 11.98
CA TYR A 36 4.92 24.83 12.31
C TYR A 36 3.76 23.83 12.29
N ILE A 37 2.59 24.11 12.88
CA ILE A 37 1.61 23.03 13.21
C ILE A 37 0.30 23.19 12.45
N CYS A 38 0.01 24.40 11.98
CA CYS A 38 -1.28 24.71 11.41
C CYS A 38 -1.10 25.54 10.13
N PRO A 39 -0.64 24.93 9.03
CA PRO A 39 -0.58 25.62 7.74
C PRO A 39 -1.97 25.92 7.15
N ALA A 40 -3.06 25.73 7.91
CA ALA A 40 -4.38 26.27 7.55
C ALA A 40 -4.24 27.77 7.26
N GLU A 41 -4.92 28.29 6.24
CA GLU A 41 -4.82 29.71 5.91
C GLU A 41 -5.08 30.59 7.14
N LYS A 42 -4.33 31.69 7.27
CA LYS A 42 -4.55 32.70 8.32
C LYS A 42 -6.04 33.01 8.42
N GLY A 43 -6.62 32.90 9.61
CA GLY A 43 -8.04 33.17 9.86
C GLY A 43 -8.98 31.96 9.80
N LYS A 44 -8.46 30.73 9.67
CA LYS A 44 -9.25 29.48 9.73
C LYS A 44 -8.98 28.63 10.98
N CYS A 45 -8.54 29.25 12.07
CA CYS A 45 -8.33 28.53 13.32
C CYS A 45 -9.67 27.95 13.83
N PRO A 46 -9.79 26.63 14.03
CA PRO A 46 -11.05 26.03 14.43
C PRO A 46 -11.56 26.53 15.79
N ILE A 47 -10.64 26.82 16.71
CA ILE A 47 -11.00 27.35 18.04
C ILE A 47 -11.38 28.84 17.96
N THR A 48 -10.47 29.69 17.49
CA THR A 48 -10.64 31.15 17.60
C THR A 48 -11.48 31.77 16.48
N ASN A 49 -11.53 31.16 15.29
CA ASN A 49 -12.31 31.68 14.16
C ASN A 49 -13.62 30.94 13.94
N LEU A 50 -13.65 29.62 14.15
CA LEU A 50 -14.86 28.81 13.96
C LEU A 50 -15.62 28.55 15.26
N GLY A 51 -15.10 28.98 16.42
CA GLY A 51 -15.77 28.87 17.71
C GLY A 51 -15.89 27.44 18.24
N GLN A 52 -15.04 26.52 17.79
CA GLN A 52 -15.02 25.16 18.33
C GLN A 52 -14.42 25.15 19.74
N GLU A 53 -14.98 24.33 20.62
CA GLU A 53 -14.44 24.14 21.97
C GLU A 53 -13.16 23.29 21.97
N ILE A 54 -13.09 22.30 21.08
CA ILE A 54 -11.94 21.41 20.91
C ILE A 54 -11.75 21.14 19.42
N ASP A 55 -10.51 21.18 18.95
CA ASP A 55 -10.09 20.69 17.63
C ASP A 55 -9.33 19.39 17.85
N ASN A 56 -9.82 18.27 17.31
CA ASN A 56 -9.10 17.01 17.28
C ASN A 56 -9.07 16.51 15.84
N SER A 57 -7.98 16.76 15.13
CA SER A 57 -7.90 16.50 13.70
C SER A 57 -6.49 16.18 13.22
N GLU A 58 -6.39 15.42 12.14
CA GLU A 58 -5.11 15.16 11.49
C GLU A 58 -4.63 16.41 10.75
N LYS A 59 -3.36 16.74 10.91
CA LYS A 59 -2.70 17.90 10.30
C LYS A 59 -1.31 17.51 9.81
N ILE A 60 -0.67 18.43 9.10
CA ILE A 60 0.74 18.36 8.75
C ILE A 60 1.49 19.35 9.62
N LEU A 61 2.50 18.84 10.32
CA LEU A 61 3.52 19.63 10.96
C LEU A 61 4.65 19.87 9.95
N LEU A 62 5.08 21.12 9.82
CA LEU A 62 6.25 21.53 9.07
C LEU A 62 7.43 21.63 10.04
N THR A 63 8.47 20.83 9.81
CA THR A 63 9.72 20.91 10.59
C THR A 63 10.47 22.20 10.25
N ALA A 64 11.48 22.53 11.04
CA ALA A 64 12.37 23.65 10.77
C ALA A 64 13.13 23.52 9.43
N THR A 65 13.30 22.30 8.91
CA THR A 65 13.90 22.01 7.60
C THR A 65 12.87 22.05 6.46
N GLY A 66 11.57 22.19 6.76
CA GLY A 66 10.48 22.19 5.79
C GLY A 66 9.93 20.81 5.45
N GLU A 67 10.32 19.76 6.19
CA GLU A 67 9.74 18.42 6.02
C GLU A 67 8.32 18.37 6.58
N GLU A 68 7.46 17.58 5.92
CA GLU A 68 6.08 17.36 6.33
C GLU A 68 5.96 16.11 7.21
N VAL A 69 5.50 16.29 8.44
CA VAL A 69 5.24 15.20 9.38
C VAL A 69 3.72 15.13 9.63
N PRO A 70 3.05 14.01 9.31
CA PRO A 70 1.65 13.86 9.64
C PRO A 70 1.49 13.73 11.15
N ILE A 71 0.60 14.54 11.71
CA ILE A 71 0.32 14.56 13.15
C ILE A 71 -1.18 14.42 13.42
N LEU A 72 -1.53 13.80 14.54
CA LEU A 72 -2.86 13.97 15.14
C LEU A 72 -2.75 15.09 16.16
N LYS A 73 -3.50 16.17 15.92
CA LYS A 73 -3.46 17.40 16.69
C LYS A 73 -4.71 17.53 17.56
N THR A 74 -4.53 17.95 18.80
CA THR A 74 -5.61 18.33 19.73
C THR A 74 -5.37 19.74 20.25
N VAL A 75 -6.34 20.63 20.07
CA VAL A 75 -6.30 22.01 20.59
C VAL A 75 -7.46 22.25 21.52
N THR A 76 -7.18 22.80 22.70
CA THR A 76 -8.20 23.18 23.68
C THR A 76 -7.83 24.54 24.29
N PRO A 77 -8.78 25.48 24.41
CA PRO A 77 -8.55 26.73 25.11
C PRO A 77 -8.41 26.48 26.61
N ILE A 78 -7.45 27.14 27.24
CA ILE A 78 -7.20 27.09 28.68
C ILE A 78 -6.96 28.48 29.23
N LEU A 79 -7.20 28.67 30.53
CA LEU A 79 -6.90 29.90 31.25
C LEU A 79 -5.65 29.68 32.12
N LEU A 80 -4.61 30.47 31.89
CA LEU A 80 -3.37 30.44 32.67
C LEU A 80 -3.07 31.84 33.18
N GLY A 81 -2.98 32.01 34.51
CA GLY A 81 -2.70 33.31 35.12
C GLY A 81 -3.71 34.41 34.77
N GLY A 82 -4.97 34.05 34.46
CA GLY A 82 -6.00 35.00 34.03
C GLY A 82 -5.99 35.34 32.53
N GLN A 83 -5.05 34.78 31.76
CA GLN A 83 -4.95 35.01 30.31
C GLN A 83 -5.31 33.74 29.51
N ALA A 84 -6.09 33.93 28.44
CA ALA A 84 -6.53 32.84 27.58
C ALA A 84 -5.40 32.35 26.66
N HIS A 85 -5.20 31.04 26.65
CA HIS A 85 -4.20 30.34 25.84
C HIS A 85 -4.83 29.16 25.11
N LEU A 86 -4.20 28.69 24.05
CA LEU A 86 -4.51 27.41 23.41
C LEU A 86 -3.44 26.40 23.85
N LEU A 87 -3.88 25.30 24.44
CA LEU A 87 -3.05 24.12 24.65
C LEU A 87 -3.09 23.27 23.38
N ASP A 88 -1.96 23.20 22.69
CA ASP A 88 -1.79 22.45 21.45
C ASP A 88 -0.96 21.18 21.74
N SER A 89 -1.59 20.02 21.64
CA SER A 89 -0.97 18.71 21.79
C SER A 89 -0.98 18.00 20.44
N PHE A 90 0.13 17.39 20.06
CA PHE A 90 0.22 16.67 18.81
C PHE A 90 1.12 15.44 18.95
N ILE A 91 0.75 14.38 18.23
CA ILE A 91 1.50 13.14 18.15
C ILE A 91 1.83 12.84 16.70
N ASP A 92 3.03 12.32 16.45
CA ASP A 92 3.43 11.83 15.13
C ASP A 92 2.62 10.57 14.80
N ILE A 93 1.95 10.58 13.64
CA ILE A 93 1.16 9.45 13.15
C ILE A 93 1.75 8.83 11.87
N THR A 94 3.02 9.09 11.56
CA THR A 94 3.72 8.57 10.39
C THR A 94 3.70 7.04 10.38
N GLU A 95 4.08 6.40 11.48
CA GLU A 95 4.09 4.95 11.59
C GLU A 95 2.68 4.38 11.52
N LYS A 96 1.71 5.00 12.20
CA LYS A 96 0.29 4.65 12.13
C LYS A 96 -0.21 4.66 10.68
N LYS A 97 0.02 5.75 9.94
CA LYS A 97 -0.39 5.88 8.53
C LYS A 97 0.28 4.86 7.62
N LYS A 98 1.57 4.58 7.86
CA LYS A 98 2.30 3.55 7.12
C LYS A 98 1.68 2.16 7.34
N LEU A 99 1.34 1.83 8.58
CA LEU A 99 0.69 0.56 8.93
C LEU A 99 -0.73 0.48 8.37
N GLU A 100 -1.51 1.55 8.42
CA GLU A 100 -2.84 1.62 7.82
C GLU A 100 -2.79 1.41 6.30
N ALA A 101 -1.84 2.04 5.61
CA ALA A 101 -1.63 1.85 4.18
C ALA A 101 -1.22 0.39 3.84
N GLN A 102 -0.32 -0.20 4.64
CA GLN A 102 0.08 -1.60 4.48
C GLN A 102 -1.10 -2.55 4.70
N LEU A 103 -1.92 -2.29 5.72
CA LEU A 103 -3.12 -3.08 6.00
C LEU A 103 -4.14 -2.99 4.87
N GLN A 104 -4.42 -1.78 4.37
CA GLN A 104 -5.31 -1.59 3.22
C GLN A 104 -4.78 -2.31 1.98
N GLN A 105 -3.48 -2.24 1.72
CA GLN A 105 -2.86 -2.96 0.60
C GLN A 105 -2.96 -4.49 0.77
N ALA A 106 -2.77 -4.99 1.99
CA ALA A 106 -2.91 -6.42 2.29
C ALA A 106 -4.36 -6.90 2.10
N GLN A 107 -5.35 -6.14 2.58
CA GLN A 107 -6.77 -6.44 2.38
C GLN A 107 -7.17 -6.40 0.91
N LYS A 108 -6.65 -5.43 0.15
CA LYS A 108 -6.86 -5.36 -1.31
C LYS A 108 -6.30 -6.60 -2.00
N MET A 109 -5.10 -7.03 -1.63
CA MET A 109 -4.49 -8.25 -2.18
C MET A 109 -5.25 -9.52 -1.78
N GLU A 110 -5.77 -9.59 -0.55
CA GLU A 110 -6.63 -10.69 -0.11
C GLU A 110 -7.92 -10.77 -0.94
N ALA A 111 -8.61 -9.64 -1.14
CA ALA A 111 -9.82 -9.59 -1.96
C ALA A 111 -9.56 -9.99 -3.41
N ILE A 112 -8.47 -9.50 -4.02
CA ILE A 112 -8.03 -9.92 -5.36
C ILE A 112 -7.73 -11.41 -5.37
N GLY A 113 -7.06 -11.92 -4.33
CA GLY A 113 -6.75 -13.33 -4.14
C GLY A 113 -7.99 -14.22 -4.18
N THR A 114 -8.99 -13.90 -3.37
CA THR A 114 -10.27 -14.63 -3.28
C THR A 114 -11.05 -14.57 -4.58
N LEU A 115 -11.17 -13.39 -5.21
CA LEU A 115 -11.85 -13.23 -6.50
C LEU A 115 -11.17 -14.02 -7.61
N ALA A 116 -9.84 -13.92 -7.71
CA ALA A 116 -9.07 -14.69 -8.69
C ALA A 116 -9.19 -16.20 -8.45
N GLY A 117 -9.30 -16.65 -7.20
CA GLY A 117 -9.55 -18.05 -6.84
C GLY A 117 -10.87 -18.57 -7.41
N GLY A 118 -11.97 -17.83 -7.20
CA GLY A 118 -13.29 -18.17 -7.72
C GLY A 118 -13.35 -18.13 -9.26
N ILE A 119 -12.85 -17.04 -9.85
CA ILE A 119 -12.82 -16.88 -11.32
C ILE A 119 -11.99 -18.00 -11.96
N ALA A 120 -10.82 -18.32 -11.41
CA ALA A 120 -9.97 -19.37 -11.94
C ALA A 120 -10.60 -20.76 -11.86
N HIS A 121 -11.35 -21.05 -10.79
CA HIS A 121 -12.13 -22.28 -10.69
C HIS A 121 -13.16 -22.38 -11.84
N ASP A 122 -13.93 -21.32 -12.08
CA ASP A 122 -14.97 -21.31 -13.11
C ASP A 122 -14.39 -21.38 -14.53
N PHE A 123 -13.26 -20.71 -14.78
CA PHE A 123 -12.51 -20.86 -16.03
C PHE A 123 -12.04 -22.30 -16.25
N ASN A 124 -11.49 -22.94 -15.22
CA ASN A 124 -11.06 -24.33 -15.33
C ASN A 124 -12.23 -25.27 -15.61
N ASN A 125 -13.42 -25.01 -15.04
CA ASN A 125 -14.63 -25.80 -15.33
C ASN A 125 -15.02 -25.70 -16.81
N MET A 126 -15.02 -24.49 -17.37
CA MET A 126 -15.33 -24.27 -18.79
C MET A 126 -14.28 -24.93 -19.69
N LEU A 127 -13.00 -24.78 -19.37
CA LEU A 127 -11.91 -25.38 -20.14
C LEU A 127 -11.94 -26.91 -20.09
N GLN A 128 -12.29 -27.52 -18.95
CA GLN A 128 -12.47 -28.96 -18.83
C GLN A 128 -13.61 -29.47 -19.71
N ALA A 129 -14.74 -28.75 -19.78
CA ALA A 129 -15.82 -29.13 -20.69
C ALA A 129 -15.39 -29.04 -22.16
N ILE A 130 -14.72 -27.94 -22.55
CA ILE A 130 -14.20 -27.74 -23.91
C ILE A 130 -13.22 -28.85 -24.28
N SER A 131 -12.24 -29.13 -23.42
CA SER A 131 -11.28 -30.21 -23.67
C SER A 131 -11.94 -31.58 -23.70
N GLY A 132 -12.87 -31.87 -22.79
CA GLY A 132 -13.59 -33.14 -22.77
C GLY A 132 -14.36 -33.41 -24.07
N TYR A 133 -15.14 -32.44 -24.56
CA TYR A 133 -15.83 -32.58 -25.84
C TYR A 133 -14.87 -32.67 -27.02
N THR A 134 -13.79 -31.90 -27.02
CA THR A 134 -12.79 -31.91 -28.09
C THR A 134 -12.09 -33.27 -28.17
N GLN A 135 -11.72 -33.85 -27.03
CA GLN A 135 -11.14 -35.20 -26.94
C GLN A 135 -12.12 -36.28 -27.43
N ILE A 136 -13.40 -36.22 -27.04
CA ILE A 136 -14.42 -37.16 -27.52
C ILE A 136 -14.57 -37.09 -29.04
N LEU A 137 -14.59 -35.88 -29.63
CA LEU A 137 -14.68 -35.69 -31.08
C LEU A 137 -13.42 -36.21 -31.81
N LEU A 138 -12.25 -36.11 -31.19
CA LEU A 138 -10.99 -36.62 -31.73
C LEU A 138 -10.92 -38.17 -31.71
N MET A 139 -11.53 -38.84 -30.72
CA MET A 139 -11.49 -40.32 -30.62
C MET A 139 -12.07 -41.03 -31.85
N GLY A 140 -12.97 -40.38 -32.60
CA GLY A 140 -13.60 -40.93 -33.80
C GLY A 140 -13.00 -40.45 -35.11
N LYS A 141 -11.88 -39.71 -35.10
CA LYS A 141 -11.29 -39.08 -36.28
C LYS A 141 -9.86 -39.55 -36.52
N GLU A 142 -9.53 -39.83 -37.77
CA GLU A 142 -8.15 -40.05 -38.20
C GLU A 142 -7.46 -38.71 -38.50
N ALA A 143 -6.12 -38.71 -38.53
CA ALA A 143 -5.33 -37.52 -38.83
C ALA A 143 -5.59 -36.93 -40.23
N SER A 144 -6.18 -37.72 -41.14
CA SER A 144 -6.59 -37.30 -42.48
C SER A 144 -7.96 -36.60 -42.51
N ASP A 145 -8.71 -36.59 -41.39
CA ASP A 145 -10.02 -35.96 -41.32
C ASP A 145 -9.90 -34.43 -41.42
N PRO A 146 -10.72 -33.77 -42.26
CA PRO A 146 -10.66 -32.31 -42.48
C PRO A 146 -10.79 -31.45 -41.23
N ASP A 147 -11.38 -31.98 -40.15
CA ASP A 147 -11.57 -31.27 -38.89
C ASP A 147 -10.54 -31.64 -37.81
N TYR A 148 -9.68 -32.64 -38.05
CA TYR A 148 -8.70 -33.12 -37.07
C TYR A 148 -7.76 -32.00 -36.60
N GLU A 149 -7.15 -31.26 -37.54
CA GLU A 149 -6.23 -30.16 -37.21
C GLU A 149 -6.92 -29.03 -36.41
N LYS A 150 -8.19 -28.75 -36.71
CA LYS A 150 -8.97 -27.72 -36.00
C LYS A 150 -9.25 -28.14 -34.56
N LEU A 151 -9.66 -29.40 -34.36
CA LEU A 151 -9.93 -29.94 -33.03
C LEU A 151 -8.64 -30.02 -32.20
N GLU A 152 -7.52 -30.43 -32.81
CA GLU A 152 -6.21 -30.43 -32.14
C GLU A 152 -5.78 -29.01 -31.72
N ALA A 153 -6.05 -28.01 -32.56
CA ALA A 153 -5.76 -26.60 -32.23
C ALA A 153 -6.64 -26.07 -31.09
N ILE A 154 -7.93 -26.47 -31.02
CA ILE A 154 -8.82 -26.14 -29.90
C ILE A 154 -8.30 -26.75 -28.61
N GLU A 155 -7.91 -28.04 -28.62
CA GLU A 155 -7.39 -28.72 -27.45
C GLU A 155 -6.09 -28.09 -26.94
N LYS A 156 -5.14 -27.80 -27.83
CA LYS A 156 -3.90 -27.09 -27.48
C LYS A 156 -4.18 -25.70 -26.89
N SER A 157 -5.21 -25.01 -27.37
CA SER A 157 -5.60 -23.69 -26.85
C SER A 157 -6.24 -23.78 -25.47
N ALA A 158 -7.12 -24.76 -25.24
CA ALA A 158 -7.74 -25.02 -23.94
C ALA A 158 -6.69 -25.39 -22.88
N GLN A 159 -5.71 -26.22 -23.24
CA GLN A 159 -4.60 -26.59 -22.37
C GLN A 159 -3.75 -25.37 -21.96
N ARG A 160 -3.40 -24.52 -22.93
CA ARG A 160 -2.66 -23.28 -22.67
C ARG A 160 -3.41 -22.32 -21.75
N ALA A 161 -4.73 -22.18 -21.96
CA ALA A 161 -5.58 -21.36 -21.11
C ALA A 161 -5.65 -21.91 -19.67
N SER A 162 -5.71 -23.23 -19.50
CA SER A 162 -5.69 -23.87 -18.16
C SER A 162 -4.37 -23.61 -17.44
N ASP A 163 -3.24 -23.71 -18.16
CA ASP A 163 -1.92 -23.44 -17.59
C ASP A 163 -1.75 -21.95 -17.19
N LEU A 164 -2.33 -21.03 -17.96
CA LEU A 164 -2.37 -19.61 -17.60
C LEU A 164 -3.21 -19.35 -16.33
N THR A 165 -4.38 -19.97 -16.25
CA THR A 165 -5.27 -19.88 -15.07
C THR A 165 -4.60 -20.44 -13.81
N LYS A 166 -3.84 -21.53 -13.92
CA LYS A 166 -3.04 -22.08 -12.80
C LYS A 166 -1.95 -21.12 -12.34
N ARG A 167 -1.28 -20.42 -13.26
CA ARG A 167 -0.27 -19.41 -12.89
C ARG A 167 -0.90 -18.23 -12.16
N LEU A 168 -2.09 -17.78 -12.58
CA LEU A 168 -2.84 -16.74 -11.88
C LEU A 168 -3.17 -17.13 -10.43
N LEU A 169 -3.57 -18.39 -10.21
CA LEU A 169 -3.86 -18.93 -8.87
C LEU A 169 -2.63 -18.96 -7.94
N ILE A 170 -1.44 -19.20 -8.48
CA ILE A 170 -0.19 -19.18 -7.69
C ILE A 170 0.10 -17.77 -7.16
N PHE A 171 -0.20 -16.73 -7.94
CA PHE A 171 -0.07 -15.33 -7.53
C PHE A 171 -1.16 -14.87 -6.55
N SER A 172 -2.35 -15.44 -6.64
CA SER A 172 -3.51 -15.03 -5.82
C SER A 172 -3.59 -15.74 -4.47
N ARG A 173 -2.96 -16.91 -4.33
CA ARG A 173 -2.91 -17.62 -3.05
C ARG A 173 -1.91 -16.95 -2.11
N LYS A 174 -2.32 -16.75 -0.86
CA LYS A 174 -1.43 -16.64 0.30
C LYS A 174 -0.65 -17.95 0.36
N VAL A 175 0.50 -18.02 -0.31
CA VAL A 175 1.39 -19.17 -0.16
C VAL A 175 1.86 -19.12 1.29
N GLU A 176 1.30 -19.98 2.14
CA GLU A 176 1.96 -20.30 3.40
C GLU A 176 3.37 -20.74 3.04
N SER A 177 4.34 -19.89 3.38
CA SER A 177 5.75 -20.19 3.23
C SER A 177 6.05 -21.37 4.14
N LYS A 178 6.04 -22.58 3.58
CA LYS A 178 6.61 -23.74 4.26
C LYS A 178 8.11 -23.57 4.20
N LEU A 179 8.68 -23.12 5.30
CA LEU A 179 10.13 -23.10 5.50
C LEU A 179 10.65 -24.52 5.35
N ARG A 180 11.41 -24.75 4.28
CA ARG A 180 12.15 -25.99 4.04
C ARG A 180 13.60 -25.62 3.75
N PRO A 181 14.58 -26.44 4.16
CA PRO A 181 15.94 -26.31 3.65
C PRO A 181 15.91 -26.34 2.11
N VAL A 182 16.50 -25.33 1.47
CA VAL A 182 16.60 -25.23 0.02
C VAL A 182 18.05 -25.09 -0.38
N GLY A 183 18.44 -25.78 -1.46
CA GLY A 183 19.74 -25.60 -2.09
C GLY A 183 19.69 -24.38 -3.00
N LEU A 184 20.13 -23.22 -2.50
CA LEU A 184 20.11 -21.95 -3.24
C LEU A 184 20.68 -22.07 -4.66
N ASN A 185 21.79 -22.79 -4.83
CA ASN A 185 22.41 -22.99 -6.14
C ASN A 185 21.47 -23.72 -7.13
N GLN A 186 20.71 -24.72 -6.66
CA GLN A 186 19.77 -25.47 -7.51
C GLN A 186 18.57 -24.61 -7.92
N GLU A 187 18.07 -23.78 -7.00
CA GLU A 187 16.97 -22.86 -7.28
C GLU A 187 17.42 -21.76 -8.26
N ILE A 188 18.63 -21.22 -8.09
CA ILE A 188 19.24 -20.23 -9.00
C ILE A 188 19.42 -20.82 -10.41
N GLU A 189 19.91 -22.05 -10.54
CA GLU A 189 20.04 -22.72 -11.84
C GLU A 189 18.68 -22.93 -12.53
N GLN A 190 17.63 -23.30 -11.78
CA GLN A 190 16.29 -23.46 -12.33
C GLN A 190 15.72 -22.14 -12.84
N VAL A 191 15.90 -21.06 -12.07
CA VAL A 191 15.47 -19.72 -12.46
C VAL A 191 16.24 -19.24 -13.70
N SER A 192 17.56 -19.45 -13.75
CA SER A 192 18.37 -19.07 -14.92
C SER A 192 17.88 -19.76 -16.20
N LYS A 193 17.65 -21.08 -16.15
CA LYS A 193 17.10 -21.85 -17.28
C LYS A 193 15.71 -21.37 -17.71
N MET A 194 14.87 -20.93 -16.77
CA MET A 194 13.57 -20.35 -17.08
C MET A 194 13.71 -18.98 -17.75
N LEU A 195 14.61 -18.13 -17.26
CA LEU A 195 14.87 -16.80 -17.80
C LEU A 195 15.44 -16.85 -19.22
N GLU A 196 16.38 -17.76 -19.50
CA GLU A 196 16.93 -17.99 -20.85
C GLU A 196 15.86 -18.34 -21.90
N ARG A 197 14.76 -18.98 -21.47
CA ARG A 197 13.64 -19.36 -22.36
C ARG A 197 12.58 -18.29 -22.50
N THR A 198 12.57 -17.28 -21.61
CA THR A 198 11.50 -16.29 -21.50
C THR A 198 11.96 -14.89 -21.95
N ILE A 199 13.24 -14.56 -21.75
CA ILE A 199 13.82 -13.27 -22.11
C ILE A 199 14.28 -13.31 -23.58
N PRO A 200 14.19 -12.18 -24.32
CA PRO A 200 14.72 -12.10 -25.69
C PRO A 200 16.18 -12.52 -25.79
N LYS A 201 16.55 -13.26 -26.85
CA LYS A 201 17.89 -13.83 -27.09
C LYS A 201 19.06 -12.84 -27.11
N MET A 202 18.77 -11.54 -27.05
CA MET A 202 19.77 -10.47 -27.00
C MET A 202 20.26 -10.14 -25.58
N ILE A 203 19.73 -10.81 -24.55
CA ILE A 203 20.14 -10.66 -23.16
C ILE A 203 20.76 -11.98 -22.70
N ASN A 204 22.02 -11.93 -22.25
CA ASN A 204 22.73 -13.09 -21.72
C ASN A 204 22.61 -13.12 -20.18
N VAL A 205 22.37 -14.29 -19.61
CA VAL A 205 22.28 -14.49 -18.16
C VAL A 205 23.51 -15.30 -17.72
N GLU A 206 24.34 -14.71 -16.85
CA GLU A 206 25.54 -15.36 -16.30
C GLU A 206 25.40 -15.54 -14.79
N LEU A 207 25.77 -16.71 -14.28
CA LEU A 207 25.85 -17.02 -12.86
C LEU A 207 27.33 -17.05 -12.45
N TYR A 208 27.70 -16.31 -11.42
CA TYR A 208 29.05 -16.24 -10.86
C TYR A 208 29.16 -17.02 -9.54
#